data_AF-A0A7R6PEH0-F1
#
_entry.id   AF-A0A7R6PEH0-F1
#
_cell.length_a   1.000
_cell.length_b   1.000
_cell.length_c   1.000
_cell.angle_alpha   90.00
_cell.angle_beta   90.00
_cell.angle_gamma   90.00
#
_symmetry.space_group_name_H-M   'P 1'
#
loop_
_entity.id
_entity.type
_entity.pdbx_description
1 polymer ?
#
loop_
_entity_poly.entity_id
_entity_poly.type
_entity_poly.pdbx_seq_one_letter_code
_entity_poly.pdbx_strand_id
1 'polypeptide(L)'
;MNRVESLSQIINFGEHREQAYSCLVRASHESVNEQVGVTKQQLLAVLNRYIVGDICTDDLEEWAMFVECRDDINHSAIEDYIYALSNPMLMGEIDKDKIVQMAQLLTDI
;
A
#
# COMPACT_ATOMS: atom_id res chain seq x y z
N MET A 1 -17.04 4.73 -9.69
CA MET A 1 -16.00 4.72 -8.66
C MET A 1 -15.67 6.17 -8.35
N ASN A 2 -15.89 6.59 -7.11
CA ASN A 2 -15.44 7.88 -6.60
C ASN A 2 -13.98 7.76 -6.10
N ARG A 3 -13.40 8.87 -5.62
CA ARG A 3 -12.00 8.91 -5.14
C ARG A 3 -11.74 7.92 -4.01
N VAL A 4 -12.59 7.91 -2.98
CA VAL A 4 -12.47 7.02 -1.80
C VAL A 4 -12.56 5.54 -2.21
N GLU A 5 -13.52 5.20 -3.07
CA GLU A 5 -13.66 3.86 -3.63
C GLU A 5 -12.42 3.45 -4.44
N SER A 6 -11.83 4.39 -5.18
CA SER A 6 -10.62 4.14 -5.98
C SER A 6 -9.40 3.87 -5.09
N LEU A 7 -9.18 4.70 -4.07
CA LEU A 7 -8.13 4.48 -3.08
C LEU A 7 -8.31 3.12 -2.39
N SER A 8 -9.54 2.79 -1.98
CA SER A 8 -9.85 1.51 -1.34
C SER A 8 -9.54 0.32 -2.26
N GLN A 9 -9.85 0.39 -3.55
CA GLN A 9 -9.50 -0.67 -4.49
C GLN A 9 -7.98 -0.87 -4.60
N ILE A 10 -7.20 0.20 -4.62
CA ILE A 10 -5.73 0.12 -4.74
C ILE A 10 -5.11 -0.39 -3.44
N ILE A 11 -5.48 0.20 -2.29
CA ILE A 11 -4.99 -0.18 -0.96
C ILE A 11 -5.21 -1.67 -0.70
N ASN A 12 -6.36 -2.23 -1.09
CA ASN A 12 -6.73 -3.62 -0.78
C ASN A 12 -6.37 -4.64 -1.87
N PHE A 13 -5.64 -4.27 -2.93
CA PHE A 13 -5.44 -5.13 -4.11
C PHE A 13 -6.76 -5.68 -4.68
N GLY A 14 -7.74 -4.79 -4.85
CA GLY A 14 -9.07 -5.10 -5.37
C GLY A 14 -9.07 -5.48 -6.86
N GLU A 15 -10.16 -6.10 -7.30
CA GLU A 15 -10.32 -6.58 -8.68
C GLU A 15 -10.39 -5.44 -9.71
N HIS A 16 -10.73 -4.22 -9.28
CA HIS A 16 -10.93 -3.07 -10.16
C HIS A 16 -9.80 -2.02 -10.06
N ARG A 17 -8.57 -2.44 -9.70
CA ARG A 17 -7.40 -1.53 -9.56
C ARG A 17 -7.10 -0.69 -10.80
N GLU A 18 -7.12 -1.29 -11.99
CA GLU A 18 -6.87 -0.54 -13.24
C GLU A 18 -7.90 0.57 -13.47
N GLN A 19 -9.17 0.27 -13.17
CA GLN A 19 -10.23 1.27 -13.23
C GLN A 19 -10.04 2.35 -12.14
N ALA A 20 -9.60 1.96 -10.95
CA ALA A 20 -9.32 2.87 -9.85
C ALA A 20 -8.21 3.87 -10.19
N TYR A 21 -7.09 3.40 -10.77
CA TYR A 21 -6.02 4.29 -11.25
C TYR A 21 -6.55 5.29 -12.29
N SER A 22 -7.33 4.80 -13.26
CA SER A 22 -7.97 5.66 -14.27
C SER A 22 -8.88 6.73 -13.65
N CYS A 23 -9.62 6.37 -12.60
CA CYS A 23 -10.46 7.30 -11.85
C CYS A 23 -9.64 8.37 -11.11
N LEU A 24 -8.55 7.98 -10.44
CA LEU A 24 -7.69 8.92 -9.71
C LEU A 24 -6.97 9.90 -10.64
N VAL A 25 -6.53 9.47 -11.81
CA VAL A 25 -5.91 10.35 -12.81
C VAL A 25 -6.89 11.43 -13.28
N ARG A 26 -8.15 11.05 -13.53
CA ARG A 26 -9.22 11.99 -13.93
C ARG A 26 -9.58 12.97 -12.81
N ALA A 27 -9.53 12.52 -11.56
CA ALA A 27 -9.82 13.31 -10.36
C ALA A 27 -8.61 14.08 -9.81
N SER A 28 -7.50 14.17 -10.56
CA SER A 28 -6.24 14.77 -10.09
C SER A 28 -6.36 16.26 -9.70
N HIS A 29 -7.30 16.99 -10.30
CA HIS A 29 -7.54 18.41 -10.01
C HIS A 29 -8.56 18.65 -8.87
N GLU A 30 -9.18 17.60 -8.34
CA GLU A 30 -10.17 17.73 -7.26
C GLU A 30 -9.47 17.99 -5.92
N SER A 31 -10.03 18.92 -5.12
CA SER A 31 -9.53 19.18 -3.77
C SER A 31 -9.69 17.95 -2.89
N VAL A 32 -8.59 17.54 -2.24
CA VAL A 32 -8.60 16.48 -1.23
C VAL A 32 -9.12 17.07 0.08
N ASN A 33 -10.34 16.70 0.46
CA ASN A 33 -10.96 17.15 1.72
C ASN A 33 -10.98 16.05 2.79
N GLU A 34 -10.79 14.78 2.40
CA GLU A 34 -10.85 13.62 3.28
C GLU A 34 -9.69 12.67 2.97
N GLN A 35 -9.12 12.08 4.02
CA GLN A 35 -8.06 11.07 3.92
C GLN A 35 -8.63 9.68 4.14
N VAL A 36 -8.21 8.72 3.33
CA VAL A 36 -8.49 7.29 3.54
C VAL A 36 -7.39 6.70 4.41
N GLY A 37 -7.76 6.15 5.56
CA GLY A 37 -6.80 5.48 6.46
C GLY A 37 -6.37 4.11 5.94
N VAL A 38 -5.06 3.83 6.01
CA VAL A 38 -4.51 2.48 5.81
C VAL A 38 -4.22 1.86 7.16
N THR A 39 -4.78 0.67 7.38
CA THR A 39 -4.66 -0.05 8.64
C THR A 39 -3.51 -1.06 8.60
N LYS A 40 -3.03 -1.47 9.78
CA LYS A 40 -2.09 -2.59 9.93
C LYS A 40 -2.63 -3.89 9.30
N GLN A 41 -3.94 -4.13 9.39
CA GLN A 41 -4.57 -5.30 8.79
C GLN A 41 -4.49 -5.29 7.26
N GLN A 42 -4.62 -4.12 6.65
CA GLN A 42 -4.50 -3.97 5.20
C GLN A 42 -3.05 -4.17 4.76
N LEU A 43 -2.09 -3.59 5.48
CA LEU A 43 -0.67 -3.89 5.24
C LEU A 43 -0.40 -5.39 5.34
N LEU A 44 -0.83 -6.04 6.43
CA LEU A 44 -0.65 -7.49 6.61
C LEU A 44 -1.26 -8.30 5.47
N ALA A 45 -2.42 -7.91 4.95
CA ALA A 45 -3.04 -8.57 3.79
C ALA A 45 -2.17 -8.45 2.53
N VAL A 46 -1.55 -7.29 2.30
CA VAL A 46 -0.62 -7.07 1.17
C VAL A 46 0.67 -7.87 1.35
N LEU A 47 1.27 -7.87 2.54
CA LEU A 47 2.46 -8.67 2.83
C LEU A 47 2.19 -10.16 2.60
N ASN A 48 1.02 -10.66 3.02
CA ASN A 48 0.64 -12.06 2.79
C ASN A 48 0.55 -12.41 1.31
N ARG A 49 0.01 -11.52 0.46
CA ARG A 49 -0.01 -11.72 -1.00
C ARG A 49 1.40 -11.88 -1.56
N TYR A 50 2.35 -11.07 -1.11
CA TYR A 50 3.76 -11.21 -1.50
C TYR A 50 4.36 -12.54 -1.00
N ILE A 51 4.09 -12.92 0.26
CA ILE A 51 4.61 -14.17 0.86
C ILE A 51 4.14 -15.41 0.10
N VAL A 52 2.87 -15.44 -0.36
CA VAL A 52 2.32 -16.56 -1.13
C VAL A 52 2.69 -16.50 -2.62
N GLY A 53 3.28 -15.39 -3.08
CA GLY A 53 3.73 -15.21 -4.46
C GLY A 53 2.66 -14.69 -5.43
N ASP A 54 1.57 -14.11 -4.91
CA ASP A 54 0.52 -13.49 -5.73
C ASP A 54 0.99 -12.16 -6.36
N ILE A 55 1.96 -11.50 -5.71
CA ILE A 55 2.58 -10.24 -6.16
C ILE A 55 4.10 -10.36 -6.01
N CYS A 56 4.84 -9.68 -6.89
CA CYS A 56 6.29 -9.65 -6.85
C CYS A 56 6.84 -8.49 -6.00
N THR A 57 8.16 -8.37 -5.91
CA THR A 57 8.82 -7.29 -5.16
C THR A 57 8.46 -5.92 -5.75
N ASP A 58 8.47 -5.79 -7.07
CA ASP A 58 8.14 -4.53 -7.76
C ASP A 58 6.69 -4.12 -7.47
N ASP A 59 5.74 -5.06 -7.48
CA ASP A 59 4.33 -4.78 -7.13
C ASP A 59 4.19 -4.26 -5.69
N LEU A 60 4.98 -4.81 -4.76
CA LEU A 60 4.96 -4.42 -3.34
C LEU A 60 5.58 -3.04 -3.13
N GLU A 61 6.70 -2.76 -3.79
CA GLU A 61 7.36 -1.45 -3.78
C GLU A 61 6.45 -0.38 -4.40
N GLU A 62 5.85 -0.64 -5.56
CA GLU A 62 4.91 0.27 -6.21
C GLU A 62 3.69 0.58 -5.34
N TRP A 63 3.14 -0.42 -4.66
CA TRP A 63 2.04 -0.21 -3.73
C TRP A 63 2.46 0.67 -2.54
N ALA A 64 3.64 0.44 -1.98
CA ALA A 64 4.15 1.24 -0.87
C ALA A 64 4.43 2.68 -1.29
N MET A 65 5.07 2.90 -2.44
CA MET A 65 5.28 4.23 -3.02
C MET A 65 3.95 4.96 -3.26
N PHE A 66 2.94 4.25 -3.78
CA PHE A 66 1.61 4.81 -3.99
C PHE A 66 0.96 5.28 -2.67
N VAL A 67 1.13 4.51 -1.58
CA VAL A 67 0.61 4.87 -0.25
C VAL A 67 1.38 6.04 0.35
N GLU A 68 2.70 6.05 0.24
CA GLU A 68 3.59 7.08 0.81
C GLU A 68 3.39 8.46 0.17
N CYS A 69 3.35 8.51 -1.17
CA CYS A 69 3.44 9.77 -1.92
C CYS A 69 2.11 10.55 -1.99
N ARG A 70 1.08 10.13 -1.26
CA ARG A 70 -0.29 10.61 -1.43
C ARG A 70 -0.83 11.31 -0.18
N ASP A 71 -1.14 12.60 -0.33
CA ASP A 71 -1.71 13.43 0.73
C ASP A 71 -3.14 13.02 1.15
N ASP A 72 -3.84 12.27 0.29
CA ASP A 72 -5.19 11.76 0.53
C ASP A 72 -5.24 10.38 1.18
N ILE A 73 -4.09 9.86 1.59
CA ILE A 73 -3.96 8.60 2.32
C ILE A 73 -3.34 8.88 3.69
N ASN A 74 -4.02 8.45 4.76
CA ASN A 74 -3.45 8.47 6.11
C ASN A 74 -2.81 7.12 6.43
N HIS A 75 -1.49 7.08 6.39
CA HIS A 75 -0.69 5.88 6.69
C HIS A 75 0.05 5.95 8.04
N SER A 76 -0.23 6.91 8.93
CA SER A 76 0.54 7.11 10.18
C SER A 76 0.57 5.88 11.10
N ALA A 77 -0.39 4.96 10.97
CA ALA A 77 -0.41 3.71 11.75
C ALA A 77 0.64 2.68 11.30
N ILE A 78 1.22 2.86 10.11
CA ILE A 78 2.15 1.94 9.45
C ILE A 78 3.31 2.68 8.74
N GLU A 79 3.56 3.94 9.11
CA GLU A 79 4.50 4.84 8.42
C GLU A 79 5.90 4.23 8.25
N ASP A 80 6.48 3.69 9.33
CA ASP A 80 7.80 3.04 9.29
C ASP A 80 7.87 1.87 8.30
N TYR A 81 6.79 1.09 8.20
CA TYR A 81 6.71 -0.04 7.27
C TYR A 81 6.56 0.46 5.83
N ILE A 82 5.72 1.46 5.60
CA ILE A 82 5.55 2.04 4.26
C ILE A 82 6.86 2.64 3.78
N TYR A 83 7.54 3.42 4.61
CA TYR A 83 8.84 4.00 4.25
C TYR A 83 9.87 2.92 3.89
N ALA A 84 9.92 1.83 4.65
CA ALA A 84 10.84 0.75 4.36
C ALA A 84 10.52 0.00 3.05
N LEU A 85 9.23 -0.16 2.76
CA LEU A 85 8.75 -0.86 1.55
C LEU A 85 8.83 0.01 0.29
N SER A 86 8.69 1.33 0.42
CA SER A 86 8.81 2.26 -0.71
C SER A 86 10.27 2.60 -1.05
N ASN A 87 11.21 2.27 -0.16
CA ASN A 87 12.64 2.55 -0.34
C ASN A 87 13.51 1.29 -0.15
N PRO A 88 13.25 0.18 -0.87
CA PRO A 88 13.94 -1.08 -0.65
C PRO A 88 15.46 -0.96 -0.83
N MET A 89 15.94 -0.26 -1.86
CA MET A 89 17.38 -0.06 -2.07
C MET A 89 18.08 0.62 -0.87
N LEU A 90 17.38 1.53 -0.17
CA LEU A 90 17.92 2.22 1.01
C LEU A 90 17.86 1.35 2.27
N MET A 91 16.92 0.40 2.32
CA MET A 91 16.68 -0.51 3.45
C MET A 91 17.36 -1.87 3.31
N GLY A 92 18.27 -2.01 2.35
CA GLY A 92 19.02 -3.24 2.11
C GLY A 92 18.25 -4.31 1.33
N GLU A 93 17.36 -3.87 0.45
CA GLU A 93 16.45 -4.65 -0.41
C GLU A 93 15.34 -5.41 0.34
N ILE A 94 14.29 -5.78 -0.40
CA ILE A 94 13.20 -6.62 0.08
C ILE A 94 13.46 -8.05 -0.34
N ASP A 95 13.39 -8.97 0.62
CA ASP A 95 13.37 -10.41 0.37
C ASP A 95 12.21 -11.05 1.14
N LYS A 96 11.96 -12.33 0.87
CA LYS A 96 10.85 -13.06 1.49
C LYS A 96 10.98 -13.16 3.01
N ASP A 97 12.18 -13.35 3.54
CA ASP A 97 12.41 -13.55 4.96
C ASP A 97 12.12 -12.26 5.75
N LYS A 98 12.54 -11.11 5.22
CA LYS A 98 12.24 -9.80 5.81
C LYS A 98 10.74 -9.51 5.83
N ILE A 99 10.02 -9.82 4.75
CA ILE A 99 8.57 -9.59 4.71
C ILE A 99 7.83 -10.53 5.68
N VAL A 100 8.27 -11.78 5.82
CA VAL A 100 7.74 -12.69 6.85
C VAL A 100 7.96 -12.12 8.25
N GLN A 101 9.15 -11.59 8.54
CA GLN A 101 9.43 -10.95 9.84
C GLN A 101 8.54 -9.72 10.07
N MET A 102 8.36 -8.85 9.07
CA MET A 102 7.44 -7.71 9.17
C MET A 102 6.01 -8.15 9.45
N ALA A 103 5.53 -9.20 8.78
CA ALA A 103 4.19 -9.74 8.99
C ALA A 103 4.01 -10.27 10.43
N GLN A 104 5.01 -10.95 10.99
CA GLN A 104 5.00 -11.43 12.38
C GLN A 104 4.90 -10.27 13.38
N LEU A 105 5.71 -9.22 13.19
CA LEU A 105 5.69 -8.03 14.05
C LEU A 105 4.33 -7.31 14.03
N LEU A 106 3.59 -7.38 12.93
CA LEU A 106 2.24 -6.81 12.84
C LEU A 106 1.17 -7.65 13.54
N THR A 107 1.38 -8.96 13.69
CA THR A 107 0.45 -9.88 14.37
C THR A 107 0.65 -9.98 15.87
N ASP A 108 1.83 -9.61 16.39
CA ASP A 108 2.18 -9.70 17.80
C ASP A 108 1.72 -8.48 18.65
N ILE A 109 0.83 -7.63 18.10
CA ILE A 109 0.35 -6.37 18.72
C ILE A 109 -1.10 -6.49 19.15
#